data_AF-A0A6B9MMF6-F1
#
_entry.id   AF-A0A6B9MMF6-F1
#
_cell.length_a   1.000
_cell.length_b   1.000
_cell.length_c   1.000
_cell.angle_alpha   90.00
_cell.angle_beta   90.00
_cell.angle_gamma   90.00
#
_symmetry.space_group_name_H-M   'P 1'
#
loop_
_entity.id
_entity.type
_entity.pdbx_description
1 polymer ?
#
loop_
_entity_poly.entity_id
_entity_poly.type
_entity_poly.pdbx_seq_one_letter_code
_entity_poly.pdbx_strand_id
1 'polypeptide(L)'
;SDAGRVMRPLFVVNTPDNETGAEEGTLALTKEHCRRLEDDAKYSRKKDDEDYFGWDGLQNSGVIEYLDAEEEETAMICMTPEDLEDFRQRKLRGKDAKDEEPEEDGRSLNARVKTRINPDIHMYTHCEIHPAMLLGICASIIPFPDHNQ
;
A
#
# COMPACT_ATOMS: atom_id res chain seq x y z
N SER A 1 7.19 -16.19 -18.20
CA SER A 1 6.42 -14.95 -18.27
C SER A 1 6.35 -14.49 -19.71
N ASP A 2 5.15 -14.18 -20.18
CA ASP A 2 4.92 -13.63 -21.51
C ASP A 2 5.41 -12.18 -21.57
N ALA A 3 6.05 -11.79 -22.68
CA ALA A 3 6.63 -10.47 -22.82
C ALA A 3 5.55 -9.45 -23.23
N GLY A 4 5.58 -8.25 -22.63
CA GLY A 4 4.67 -7.16 -23.01
C GLY A 4 3.44 -6.97 -22.12
N ARG A 5 3.31 -7.74 -21.03
CA ARG A 5 2.31 -7.46 -19.99
C ARG A 5 2.66 -6.18 -19.25
N VAL A 6 1.66 -5.32 -19.02
CA VAL A 6 1.82 -4.13 -18.18
C VAL A 6 1.70 -4.58 -16.72
N MET A 7 2.67 -4.16 -15.90
CA MET A 7 2.72 -4.49 -14.49
C MET A 7 2.64 -3.21 -13.64
N ARG A 8 2.01 -3.29 -12.47
CA ARG A 8 1.98 -2.24 -11.45
C ARG A 8 2.63 -2.75 -10.16
N PRO A 9 3.65 -2.07 -9.63
CA PRO A 9 4.23 -2.45 -8.34
C PRO A 9 3.33 -2.00 -7.18
N LEU A 10 3.06 -2.91 -6.25
CA LEU A 10 2.25 -2.68 -5.05
C LEU A 10 2.98 -3.16 -3.80
N PHE A 11 2.65 -2.58 -2.64
CA PHE A 11 3.11 -3.14 -1.37
C PHE A 11 2.31 -4.40 -1.03
N VAL A 12 3.01 -5.42 -0.56
CA VAL A 12 2.40 -6.67 -0.09
C VAL A 12 1.82 -6.47 1.31
N VAL A 13 0.63 -7.01 1.53
CA VAL A 13 0.00 -7.11 2.86
C VAL A 13 0.23 -8.51 3.42
N ASN A 14 0.62 -8.60 4.69
CA ASN A 14 0.80 -9.87 5.39
C ASN A 14 -0.55 -10.59 5.51
N THR A 15 -0.68 -11.73 4.86
CA THR A 15 -1.81 -12.64 4.97
C THR A 15 -1.41 -13.86 5.81
N PRO A 16 -2.36 -14.72 6.23
CA PRO A 16 -2.04 -15.96 6.94
C PRO A 16 -1.14 -16.93 6.15
N ASP A 17 -1.13 -16.80 4.81
CA ASP A 17 -0.34 -17.62 3.91
C ASP A 17 1.11 -17.12 3.78
N ASN A 18 1.40 -15.89 4.19
CA ASN A 18 2.73 -15.31 4.10
C ASN A 18 3.56 -15.73 5.32
N GLU A 19 4.68 -16.43 5.10
CA GLU A 19 5.61 -16.90 6.15
C GLU A 19 6.48 -15.78 6.76
N THR A 20 5.97 -14.55 6.88
CA THR A 20 6.72 -13.40 7.40
C THR A 20 6.76 -13.35 8.92
N GLY A 21 5.84 -14.07 9.59
CA GLY A 21 5.66 -14.03 11.05
C GLY A 21 5.11 -12.71 11.59
N ALA A 22 4.76 -11.77 10.70
CA ALA A 22 4.15 -10.49 11.04
C ALA A 22 2.63 -10.65 11.24
N GLU A 23 2.01 -9.65 11.88
CA GLU A 23 0.58 -9.65 12.14
C GLU A 23 -0.23 -9.59 10.83
N GLU A 24 -1.29 -10.39 10.73
CA GLU A 24 -2.21 -10.38 9.58
C GLU A 24 -2.80 -8.98 9.35
N GLY A 25 -2.86 -8.55 8.09
CA GLY A 25 -3.41 -7.26 7.72
C GLY A 25 -2.46 -6.09 7.97
N THR A 26 -1.17 -6.34 8.19
CA THR A 26 -0.12 -5.30 8.22
C THR A 26 0.68 -5.29 6.93
N LEU A 27 1.35 -4.17 6.61
CA LEU A 27 2.25 -4.13 5.45
C LEU A 27 3.49 -5.00 5.68
N ALA A 28 3.97 -5.66 4.62
CA ALA A 28 5.27 -6.31 4.60
C ALA A 28 6.44 -5.30 4.69
N LEU A 29 6.19 -4.04 4.33
CA LEU A 29 7.15 -2.95 4.47
C LEU A 29 7.39 -2.62 5.95
N THR A 30 8.63 -2.77 6.40
CA THR A 30 9.05 -2.43 7.77
C THR A 30 9.88 -1.14 7.79
N LYS A 31 10.02 -0.55 8.98
CA LYS A 31 10.91 0.61 9.19
C LYS A 31 12.38 0.28 8.92
N GLU A 32 12.78 -0.98 9.05
CA GLU A 32 14.12 -1.42 8.70
C GLU A 32 14.38 -1.31 7.20
N HIS A 33 13.43 -1.71 6.35
CA HIS A 33 13.53 -1.55 4.90
C HIS A 33 13.67 -0.07 4.50
N CYS A 34 12.86 0.83 5.09
CA CYS A 34 12.98 2.27 4.87
C CYS A 34 14.38 2.78 5.25
N ARG A 35 14.89 2.37 6.41
CA ARG A 35 16.22 2.79 6.88
C ARG A 35 17.34 2.34 5.95
N ARG A 36 17.25 1.14 5.37
CA ARG A 36 18.25 0.65 4.40
C ARG A 36 18.26 1.51 3.13
N LEU A 37 17.09 1.92 2.62
CA LEU A 37 16.99 2.86 1.50
C LEU A 37 17.55 4.23 1.84
N GLU A 38 17.29 4.73 3.05
CA GLU A 38 17.84 5.99 3.54
C GLU A 38 19.37 5.92 3.65
N ASP A 39 19.92 4.80 4.12
CA ASP A 39 21.35 4.57 4.19
C ASP A 39 21.98 4.55 2.78
N ASP A 40 21.33 3.95 1.78
CA ASP A 40 21.80 4.00 0.40
C ASP A 40 21.94 5.44 -0.09
N ALA A 41 20.92 6.28 0.14
CA ALA A 41 20.98 7.70 -0.21
C ALA A 41 22.05 8.46 0.59
N LYS A 42 22.10 8.25 1.91
CA LYS A 42 23.02 8.93 2.83
C LYS A 42 24.47 8.62 2.54
N TYR A 43 24.79 7.38 2.21
CA TYR A 43 26.14 6.93 1.88
C TYR A 43 26.42 6.97 0.38
N SER A 44 25.47 7.48 -0.43
CA SER A 44 25.58 7.56 -1.89
C SER A 44 25.94 6.22 -2.55
N ARG A 45 25.38 5.13 -2.00
CA ARG A 45 25.56 3.77 -2.53
C ARG A 45 24.95 3.68 -3.93
N LYS A 46 25.63 2.95 -4.79
CA LYS A 46 25.23 2.68 -6.17
C LYS A 46 24.88 1.22 -6.34
N LYS A 47 24.17 0.92 -7.42
CA LYS A 47 23.70 -0.43 -7.73
C LYS A 47 24.83 -1.49 -7.80
N ASP A 48 26.05 -1.06 -8.12
CA ASP A 48 27.22 -1.95 -8.20
C ASP A 48 27.91 -2.18 -6.84
N ASP A 49 27.51 -1.46 -5.79
CA ASP A 49 28.06 -1.63 -4.45
C ASP A 49 27.42 -2.84 -3.76
N GLU A 50 28.24 -3.66 -3.07
CA GLU A 50 27.78 -4.89 -2.40
C GLU A 50 26.68 -4.63 -1.35
N ASP A 51 26.73 -3.49 -0.67
CA ASP A 51 25.79 -3.12 0.39
C ASP A 51 24.56 -2.35 -0.10
N TYR A 52 24.40 -2.16 -1.41
CA TYR A 52 23.25 -1.44 -1.96
C TYR A 52 21.97 -2.25 -1.82
N PHE A 53 20.94 -1.65 -1.21
CA PHE A 53 19.63 -2.27 -1.07
C PHE A 53 18.72 -1.91 -2.24
N GLY A 54 18.41 -0.62 -2.39
CA GLY A 54 17.63 -0.08 -3.49
C GLY A 54 16.25 -0.72 -3.68
N TRP A 55 15.70 -0.52 -4.88
CA TRP A 55 14.42 -1.09 -5.26
C TRP A 55 14.46 -2.62 -5.37
N ASP A 56 15.54 -3.16 -5.96
CA ASP A 56 15.71 -4.60 -6.11
C ASP A 56 15.71 -5.31 -4.75
N GLY A 57 16.25 -4.66 -3.71
CA GLY A 57 16.19 -5.15 -2.34
C GLY A 57 14.77 -5.23 -1.77
N LEU A 58 13.90 -4.27 -2.08
CA LEU A 58 12.48 -4.32 -1.69
C LEU A 58 11.74 -5.46 -2.39
N GLN A 59 11.99 -5.64 -3.69
CA GLN A 59 11.40 -6.73 -4.45
C GLN A 59 11.89 -8.09 -3.93
N ASN A 60 13.19 -8.26 -3.73
CA ASN A 60 13.79 -9.51 -3.27
C ASN A 60 13.42 -9.86 -1.81
N SER A 61 13.04 -8.86 -1.00
CA SER A 61 12.53 -9.07 0.35
C SER A 61 11.02 -9.35 0.38
N GLY A 62 10.35 -9.41 -0.77
CA GLY A 62 8.91 -9.67 -0.87
C GLY A 62 8.05 -8.51 -0.37
N VAL A 63 8.62 -7.30 -0.25
CA VAL A 63 7.90 -6.11 0.19
C VAL A 63 7.03 -5.55 -0.94
N ILE A 64 7.51 -5.69 -2.17
CA ILE A 64 6.87 -5.20 -3.38
C ILE A 64 6.64 -6.36 -4.33
N GLU A 65 5.41 -6.44 -4.83
CA GLU A 65 5.00 -7.37 -5.87
C GLU A 65 4.53 -6.61 -7.10
N TYR A 66 4.89 -7.13 -8.28
CA TYR A 66 4.43 -6.60 -9.55
C TYR A 66 3.20 -7.36 -9.98
N LEU A 67 2.05 -6.67 -10.04
CA LEU A 67 0.80 -7.27 -10.49
C LEU A 67 0.51 -6.84 -11.91
N ASP A 68 0.16 -7.79 -12.76
CA ASP A 68 -0.46 -7.48 -14.04
C ASP A 68 -1.98 -7.31 -13.94
N ALA A 69 -2.60 -6.93 -15.05
CA ALA A 69 -4.03 -6.69 -15.13
C ALA A 69 -4.89 -7.93 -14.82
N GLU A 70 -4.41 -9.14 -15.13
CA GLU A 70 -5.16 -10.37 -14.86
C GLU A 70 -5.10 -10.71 -13.36
N GLU A 71 -3.94 -10.54 -12.74
CA GLU A 71 -3.75 -10.73 -11.30
C GLU A 71 -4.56 -9.69 -10.49
N GLU A 72 -4.60 -8.44 -10.97
CA GLU A 72 -5.35 -7.35 -10.34
C GLU A 72 -6.86 -7.63 -10.24
N GLU A 73 -7.46 -8.41 -11.16
CA GLU A 73 -8.88 -8.79 -11.08
C GLU A 73 -9.23 -9.65 -9.86
N THR A 74 -8.22 -10.32 -9.28
CA THR A 74 -8.39 -11.20 -8.13
C THR A 74 -7.80 -10.64 -6.83
N ALA A 75 -7.05 -9.55 -6.93
CA ALA A 75 -6.41 -8.89 -5.80
C ALA A 75 -7.38 -7.92 -5.09
N MET A 76 -7.21 -7.80 -3.77
CA MET A 76 -7.89 -6.77 -2.97
C MET A 76 -6.86 -5.71 -2.57
N ILE A 77 -6.97 -4.52 -3.15
CA ILE A 77 -5.99 -3.44 -3.00
C ILE A 77 -6.58 -2.30 -2.17
N CYS A 78 -5.91 -1.91 -1.09
CA CYS A 78 -6.25 -0.70 -0.36
C CYS A 78 -5.45 0.51 -0.89
N MET A 79 -6.03 1.71 -0.79
CA MET A 79 -5.44 2.92 -1.39
C MET A 79 -4.36 3.56 -0.51
N THR A 80 -4.50 3.44 0.81
CA THR A 80 -3.52 3.97 1.76
C THR A 80 -3.29 3.01 2.93
N PRO A 81 -2.13 3.07 3.60
CA PRO A 81 -1.86 2.26 4.79
C PRO A 81 -2.84 2.53 5.94
N GLU A 82 -3.36 3.76 6.04
CA GLU A 82 -4.36 4.10 7.06
C GLU A 82 -5.68 3.35 6.82
N ASP A 83 -6.09 3.17 5.57
CA ASP A 83 -7.30 2.40 5.25
C ASP A 83 -7.17 0.93 5.67
N LEU A 84 -5.94 0.38 5.61
CA LEU A 84 -5.63 -0.96 6.07
C LEU A 84 -5.72 -1.08 7.60
N GLU A 85 -5.20 -0.09 8.33
CA GLU A 85 -5.31 -0.04 9.79
C GLU A 85 -6.77 0.15 10.24
N ASP A 86 -7.51 1.05 9.58
CA ASP A 86 -8.95 1.25 9.82
C ASP A 86 -9.73 -0.06 9.62
N PHE A 87 -9.38 -0.83 8.59
CA PHE A 87 -9.95 -2.16 8.33
C PHE A 87 -9.63 -3.16 9.44
N ARG A 88 -8.37 -3.22 9.90
CA ARG A 88 -7.93 -4.11 10.98
C ARG A 88 -8.68 -3.82 12.29
N GLN A 89 -8.77 -2.54 12.66
CA GLN A 89 -9.49 -2.11 13.87
C GLN A 89 -10.98 -2.49 13.83
N ARG A 90 -11.62 -2.34 12.66
CA ARG A 90 -13.01 -2.77 12.47
C ARG A 90 -13.18 -4.29 12.57
N LYS A 91 -12.26 -5.06 11.97
CA LYS A 91 -12.27 -6.53 12.05
C LYS A 91 -12.14 -7.02 13.49
N LEU A 92 -11.33 -6.34 14.31
CA LEU A 92 -11.17 -6.61 15.74
C LEU A 92 -12.42 -6.26 16.58
N ARG A 93 -13.13 -5.17 16.26
CA ARG A 93 -14.40 -4.80 16.94
C ARG A 93 -15.55 -5.76 16.67
N GLY A 94 -15.50 -6.53 15.57
CA GLY A 94 -16.51 -7.52 15.21
C GLY A 94 -17.77 -6.93 14.56
N LYS A 95 -18.56 -7.79 13.90
CA LYS A 95 -19.76 -7.43 13.11
C LYS A 95 -20.92 -6.85 13.95
N ASP A 96 -20.86 -6.91 15.27
CA ASP A 96 -21.93 -6.45 16.17
C ASP A 96 -21.85 -4.95 16.52
N ALA A 97 -20.84 -4.23 16.02
CA ALA A 97 -20.84 -2.77 15.99
C ALA A 97 -21.83 -2.28 14.91
N LYS A 98 -23.13 -2.47 15.18
CA LYS A 98 -24.24 -1.89 14.41
C LYS A 98 -24.01 -0.39 14.29
N ASP A 99 -23.89 0.12 13.06
CA ASP A 99 -24.20 1.50 12.66
C ASP A 99 -23.85 2.59 13.68
N GLU A 100 -22.75 2.44 14.41
CA GLU A 100 -22.17 3.57 15.11
C GLU A 100 -21.56 4.40 13.99
N GLU A 101 -22.23 5.51 13.68
CA GLU A 101 -21.65 6.60 12.89
C GLU A 101 -20.18 6.68 13.27
N PRO A 102 -19.25 6.74 12.31
CA PRO A 102 -17.82 6.76 12.62
C PRO A 102 -17.63 7.81 13.73
N GLU A 103 -17.27 7.35 14.95
CA GLU A 103 -16.93 8.24 16.07
C GLU A 103 -16.13 9.37 15.46
N GLU A 104 -16.56 10.64 15.65
CA GLU A 104 -15.97 11.83 15.02
C GLU A 104 -14.49 11.59 14.79
N ASP A 105 -14.20 11.11 13.58
CA ASP A 105 -12.88 10.60 13.27
C ASP A 105 -12.04 11.85 13.38
N GLY A 106 -11.14 11.96 14.37
CA GLY A 106 -10.49 13.20 14.80
C GLY A 106 -9.72 13.95 13.70
N ARG A 107 -9.86 13.51 12.45
CA ARG A 107 -9.70 14.24 11.20
C ARG A 107 -10.35 15.61 11.21
N SER A 108 -9.65 16.52 10.56
CA SER A 108 -10.12 17.86 10.29
C SER A 108 -11.41 17.84 9.46
N LEU A 109 -12.34 18.75 9.76
CA LEU A 109 -13.55 19.02 8.94
C LEU A 109 -13.21 19.32 7.47
N ASN A 110 -12.00 19.79 7.18
CA ASN A 110 -11.54 20.11 5.83
C ASN A 110 -10.80 18.95 5.14
N ALA A 111 -10.73 17.78 5.77
CA ALA A 111 -10.07 16.62 5.18
C ALA A 111 -10.90 16.01 4.04
N ARG A 112 -10.21 15.35 3.11
CA ARG A 112 -10.86 14.57 2.05
C ARG A 112 -11.81 13.53 2.66
N VAL A 113 -13.03 13.48 2.15
CA VAL A 113 -14.01 12.46 2.54
C VAL A 113 -13.49 11.09 2.11
N LYS A 114 -13.30 10.18 3.08
CA LYS A 114 -12.93 8.79 2.80
C LYS A 114 -14.18 7.98 2.44
N THR A 115 -14.05 7.06 1.50
CA THR A 115 -15.09 6.07 1.19
C THR A 115 -15.34 5.17 2.39
N ARG A 116 -16.59 4.77 2.60
CA ARG A 116 -16.94 3.80 3.65
C ARG A 116 -16.34 2.43 3.27
N ILE A 117 -15.60 1.82 4.20
CA ILE A 117 -15.07 0.47 4.02
C ILE A 117 -16.25 -0.51 3.94
N ASN A 118 -16.28 -1.33 2.89
CA ASN A 118 -17.30 -2.35 2.72
C ASN A 118 -17.12 -3.46 3.78
N PRO A 119 -18.14 -3.73 4.62
CA PRO A 119 -18.04 -4.76 5.68
C PRO A 119 -17.91 -6.19 5.16
N ASP A 120 -18.19 -6.42 3.87
CA ASP A 120 -18.07 -7.74 3.24
C ASP A 120 -16.65 -8.05 2.76
N ILE A 121 -15.71 -7.09 2.84
CA ILE A 121 -14.30 -7.34 2.54
C ILE A 121 -13.70 -8.21 3.65
N HIS A 122 -13.10 -9.35 3.27
CA HIS A 122 -12.53 -10.31 4.22
C HIS A 122 -11.05 -10.05 4.54
N MET A 123 -10.28 -9.61 3.55
CA MET A 123 -8.86 -9.28 3.68
C MET A 123 -8.38 -8.40 2.50
N TYR A 124 -7.34 -7.62 2.74
CA TYR A 124 -6.56 -6.98 1.68
C TYR A 124 -5.31 -7.82 1.40
N THR A 125 -4.95 -7.93 0.14
CA THR A 125 -3.74 -8.63 -0.32
C THR A 125 -2.59 -7.64 -0.58
N HIS A 126 -2.94 -6.42 -0.98
CA HIS A 126 -1.99 -5.42 -1.45
C HIS A 126 -2.40 -4.02 -1.01
N CYS A 127 -1.44 -3.10 -0.99
CA CYS A 127 -1.64 -1.68 -0.77
C CYS A 127 -0.98 -0.88 -1.89
N GLU A 128 -1.66 0.14 -2.38
CA GLU A 128 -1.05 1.12 -3.30
C GLU A 128 0.15 1.78 -2.63
N ILE A 129 1.21 2.01 -3.42
CA ILE A 129 2.39 2.76 -2.95
C ILE A 129 2.00 4.21 -2.65
N HIS A 130 1.28 4.83 -3.60
CA HIS A 130 0.67 6.14 -3.42
C HIS A 130 -0.38 6.38 -4.53
N PRO A 131 -1.60 6.85 -4.24
CA PRO A 131 -2.66 7.05 -5.24
C PRO A 131 -2.28 7.98 -6.40
N ALA A 132 -1.37 8.95 -6.17
CA ALA A 132 -0.89 9.84 -7.21
C ALA A 132 -0.11 9.13 -8.34
N MET A 133 0.37 7.90 -8.11
CA MET A 133 1.06 7.10 -9.13
C MET A 133 0.12 6.57 -10.22
N LEU A 134 -1.19 6.73 -10.04
CA LEU A 134 -2.19 6.49 -11.09
C LEU A 134 -2.17 7.57 -12.18
N LEU A 135 -1.59 8.74 -11.90
CA LEU A 135 -1.52 9.85 -12.83
C LEU A 135 -0.38 9.64 -13.84
N GLY A 136 -0.67 9.89 -15.12
CA GLY A 136 0.36 9.96 -16.15
C GLY A 136 1.26 11.20 -16.00
N ILE A 137 2.39 11.21 -16.72
CA ILE A 137 3.43 12.25 -16.64
C ILE A 137 2.88 13.68 -16.80
N CYS A 138 1.95 13.88 -17.74
CA CYS A 138 1.37 15.21 -17.98
C CYS A 138 0.39 15.64 -16.87
N ALA A 139 -0.28 14.69 -16.22
CA ALA A 139 -1.20 14.98 -15.12
C ALA A 139 -0.45 15.19 -13.80
N SER A 140 0.69 14.52 -13.60
CA SER A 140 1.48 14.61 -12.37
C SER A 140 2.15 15.98 -12.14
N ILE A 141 2.19 16.85 -13.16
CA ILE A 141 2.72 18.22 -13.07
C ILE A 141 1.64 19.26 -12.76
N ILE A 142 0.36 18.87 -12.78
CA ILE A 142 -0.74 19.78 -12.49
C ILE A 142 -0.82 19.94 -10.96
N PRO A 143 -0.76 21.17 -10.42
CA PRO A 143 -0.91 21.39 -8.99
C PRO A 143 -2.35 21.07 -8.56
N PHE A 144 -2.49 20.31 -7.48
CA PHE A 144 -3.79 19.85 -6.95
C PHE A 144 -4.69 19.23 -8.03
N PRO A 145 -4.22 18.17 -8.72
CA PRO A 145 -4.93 17.60 -9.87
C PRO A 145 -6.29 17.00 -9.49
N ASP A 146 -6.45 16.63 -8.22
CA ASP A 146 -7.67 16.09 -7.61
C ASP A 146 -8.70 17.17 -7.20
N HIS A 147 -8.36 18.47 -7.36
CA HIS A 147 -9.23 19.60 -7.01
C HIS A 147 -9.70 20.40 -8.23
N ASN A 148 -9.41 19.93 -9.44
CA ASN A 148 -9.73 20.62 -10.68
C ASN A 148 -11.05 20.10 -11.32
N GLN A 149 -11.69 20.94 -12.13
CA GLN A 149 -13.02 20.70 -12.72
C GLN A 149 -13.01 19.69 -13.87
#